data_AF-A0A8J2Q540-F1
#
_entry.id   AF-A0A8J2Q540-F1
#
_cell.length_a   1.000
_cell.length_b   1.000
_cell.length_c   1.000
_cell.angle_alpha   90.00
_cell.angle_beta   90.00
_cell.angle_gamma   90.00
#
_symmetry.space_group_name_H-M   'P 1'
#
loop_
_entity.id
_entity.type
_entity.pdbx_description
1 polymer ?
#
loop_
_entity_poly.entity_id
_entity_poly.type
_entity_poly.pdbx_seq_one_letter_code
_entity_poly.pdbx_strand_id
1 'polypeptide(L)'
;MIIDIPVCRLECAERNEFVAVRAYLKHNVASIGFCRNKTSSGARSFIVPFTCHRNIGIWEPDNADSEGVTEFRVPCPEIVHYPLEKLKTCPESM
;
A
#
# COMPACT_ATOMS: atom_id res chain seq x y z
N MET A 1 -10.32 -10.05 5.23
CA MET A 1 -11.34 -9.07 4.80
C MET A 1 -10.86 -8.52 3.47
N ILE A 2 -11.53 -8.87 2.37
CA ILE A 2 -11.18 -8.34 1.04
C ILE A 2 -11.85 -6.97 0.94
N ILE A 3 -11.07 -5.90 0.94
CA ILE A 3 -11.59 -4.54 0.77
C ILE A 3 -11.57 -4.26 -0.72
N ASP A 4 -12.72 -4.43 -1.37
CA ASP A 4 -12.90 -4.08 -2.78
C ASP A 4 -13.24 -2.59 -2.88
N ILE A 5 -12.28 -1.77 -3.32
CA ILE A 5 -12.47 -0.35 -3.63
C ILE A 5 -12.35 -0.22 -5.15
N PRO A 6 -13.46 -0.17 -5.90
CA PRO A 6 -13.47 -0.38 -7.36
C PRO A 6 -12.50 0.49 -8.18
N VAL A 7 -12.13 1.66 -7.66
CA VAL A 7 -11.22 2.61 -8.31
C VAL A 7 -9.81 2.58 -7.71
N CYS A 8 -9.68 2.41 -6.39
CA CYS A 8 -8.39 2.31 -5.69
C CYS A 8 -8.05 0.83 -5.46
N ARG A 9 -7.73 0.16 -6.55
CA ARG A 9 -7.48 -1.28 -6.55
C ARG A 9 -6.16 -1.62 -5.86
N LEU A 10 -6.18 -2.59 -4.96
CA LEU A 10 -5.04 -2.90 -4.11
C LEU A 10 -3.89 -3.53 -4.92
N GLU A 11 -4.21 -4.34 -5.94
CA GLU A 11 -3.21 -4.93 -6.83
C GLU A 11 -2.39 -3.86 -7.57
N CYS A 12 -3.00 -2.71 -7.85
CA CYS A 12 -2.33 -1.57 -8.50
C CYS A 12 -1.42 -0.80 -7.55
N ALA A 13 -1.66 -0.94 -6.25
CA ALA A 13 -0.83 -0.38 -5.20
C ALA A 13 0.35 -1.33 -4.89
N GLU A 14 0.06 -2.62 -4.69
CA GLU A 14 1.04 -3.62 -4.25
C GLU A 14 2.02 -4.03 -5.35
N ARG A 15 1.57 -4.09 -6.62
CA ARG A 15 2.39 -4.36 -7.82
C ARG A 15 3.34 -5.57 -7.71
N ASN A 16 3.02 -6.58 -6.88
CA ASN A 16 3.89 -7.71 -6.56
C ASN A 16 5.25 -7.33 -5.94
N GLU A 17 5.36 -6.13 -5.36
CA GLU A 17 6.59 -5.62 -4.73
C GLU A 17 6.36 -5.22 -3.27
N PHE A 18 5.13 -4.85 -2.92
CA PHE A 18 4.75 -4.35 -1.61
C PHE A 18 3.58 -5.15 -1.03
N VAL A 19 3.45 -5.11 0.29
CA VAL A 19 2.32 -5.71 1.03
C VAL A 19 1.67 -4.63 1.86
N ALA A 20 0.39 -4.36 1.61
CA ALA A 20 -0.42 -3.47 2.42
C ALA A 20 -0.81 -4.18 3.72
N VAL A 21 -0.40 -3.64 4.86
CA VAL A 21 -0.65 -4.21 6.19
C VAL A 21 -1.63 -3.38 7.02
N ARG A 22 -2.00 -2.19 6.53
CA ARG A 22 -3.08 -1.38 7.06
C ARG A 22 -3.87 -0.77 5.91
N ALA A 23 -5.16 -0.60 6.10
CA ALA A 23 -6.04 0.10 5.19
C ALA A 23 -7.11 0.84 5.97
N TYR A 24 -7.39 2.09 5.60
CA TYR A 24 -8.52 2.83 6.13
C TYR A 24 -9.11 3.73 5.03
N LEU A 25 -10.41 4.00 5.14
CA LEU A 25 -11.13 4.88 4.22
C LEU A 25 -11.50 6.15 4.96
N LYS A 26 -11.08 7.30 4.45
CA LYS A 26 -11.47 8.62 4.97
C LYS A 26 -12.08 9.44 3.85
N HIS A 27 -13.39 9.66 3.92
CA HIS A 27 -14.16 10.27 2.82
C HIS A 27 -13.92 9.54 1.49
N ASN A 28 -13.44 10.26 0.48
CA ASN A 28 -13.14 9.75 -0.86
C ASN A 28 -11.65 9.40 -1.06
N VAL A 29 -10.90 9.30 0.03
CA VAL A 29 -9.49 8.94 0.02
C VAL A 29 -9.33 7.58 0.69
N ALA A 30 -8.90 6.59 -0.07
CA ALA A 30 -8.39 5.34 0.45
C ALA A 30 -6.97 5.58 0.93
N SER A 31 -6.62 5.11 2.13
CA SER A 31 -5.26 5.12 2.64
C SER A 31 -4.84 3.70 2.97
N ILE A 32 -3.60 3.37 2.62
CA ILE A 32 -2.97 2.10 2.94
C ILE A 32 -1.59 2.36 3.54
N GLY A 33 -1.04 1.36 4.21
CA GLY A 33 0.35 1.38 4.62
C GLY A 33 1.06 0.13 4.14
N PHE A 34 2.10 0.32 3.34
CA PHE A 34 2.96 -0.76 2.88
C PHE A 34 4.00 -1.10 3.93
N CYS A 35 4.14 -2.37 4.22
CA CYS A 35 5.24 -2.85 5.03
C CYS A 35 6.53 -2.93 4.20
N ARG A 36 7.64 -2.47 4.77
CA ARG A 36 8.99 -2.67 4.24
C ARG A 36 9.91 -3.27 5.29
N ASN A 37 10.63 -4.32 4.94
CA ASN A 37 11.63 -4.93 5.81
C ASN A 37 12.84 -3.99 5.97
N LYS A 38 13.40 -3.93 7.18
CA LYS A 38 14.67 -3.27 7.45
C LYS A 38 15.82 -4.26 7.34
N THR A 39 16.97 -3.76 6.90
CA THR A 39 18.24 -4.51 6.82
C THR A 39 19.11 -4.35 8.07
N SER A 40 18.72 -3.51 9.05
CA SER A 40 19.51 -3.19 10.25
C SER A 40 18.95 -3.78 11.56
N SER A 41 19.77 -3.80 12.62
CA SER A 41 19.42 -4.39 13.92
C SER A 41 18.58 -3.44 14.79
N GLY A 42 17.36 -3.86 15.13
CA GLY A 42 16.46 -3.17 16.07
C GLY A 42 14.99 -3.41 15.73
N ALA A 43 14.51 -2.74 14.67
CA ALA A 43 13.22 -3.01 14.06
C ALA A 43 13.41 -3.89 12.82
N ARG A 44 12.48 -4.81 12.57
CA ARG A 44 12.50 -5.72 11.42
C ARG A 44 11.74 -5.17 10.23
N SER A 45 10.78 -4.29 10.47
CA SER A 45 10.02 -3.64 9.40
C SER A 45 9.49 -2.27 9.80
N PHE A 46 9.00 -1.51 8.82
CA PHE A 46 8.31 -0.25 9.01
C PHE A 46 7.17 -0.10 8.00
N ILE A 47 6.20 0.77 8.31
CA ILE A 47 5.06 1.05 7.43
C ILE A 47 5.24 2.39 6.72
N VAL A 48 5.00 2.43 5.41
CA VAL A 48 4.98 3.65 4.59
C VAL A 48 3.57 3.93 4.10
N PRO A 49 2.98 5.11 4.38
CA PRO A 49 1.62 5.44 3.99
C PRO A 49 1.52 5.80 2.50
N PHE A 50 0.43 5.37 1.87
CA PHE A 50 0.02 5.73 0.52
C PHE A 50 -1.46 6.05 0.51
N THR A 51 -1.88 6.97 -0.34
CA THR A 51 -3.29 7.32 -0.51
C THR A 51 -3.72 7.21 -1.97
N CYS A 52 -5.01 7.03 -2.17
CA CYS A 52 -5.64 7.05 -3.48
C CYS A 52 -6.98 7.76 -3.40
N HIS A 53 -7.18 8.75 -4.26
CA HIS A 53 -8.48 9.36 -4.45
C HIS A 53 -9.37 8.43 -5.28
N ARG A 54 -10.54 8.07 -4.75
CA ARG A 54 -11.50 7.16 -5.41
C ARG A 54 -12.09 7.68 -6.72
N ASN A 55 -11.84 8.95 -7.07
CA ASN A 55 -12.23 9.53 -8.36
C ASN A 55 -11.12 9.40 -9.41
N ILE A 56 -9.88 9.13 -8.99
CA ILE A 56 -8.69 9.09 -9.85
C ILE A 56 -8.21 7.65 -10.00
N GLY A 57 -8.10 6.91 -8.89
CA GLY A 57 -7.63 5.52 -8.88
C GLY A 57 -6.12 5.35 -8.89
N ILE A 58 -5.37 6.45 -8.79
CA ILE A 58 -3.91 6.45 -8.72
C ILE A 58 -3.48 6.48 -7.25
N TRP A 59 -2.54 5.60 -6.90
CA TRP A 59 -1.92 5.54 -5.58
C TRP A 59 -0.68 6.43 -5.54
N GLU A 60 -0.56 7.23 -4.49
CA GLU A 60 0.54 8.17 -4.29
C GLU A 60 1.06 8.09 -2.84
N PRO A 61 2.37 8.34 -2.59
CA PRO A 61 2.90 8.43 -1.24
C PRO A 61 2.18 9.52 -0.43
N ASP A 62 1.74 9.19 0.79
CA ASP A 62 1.16 10.19 1.68
C ASP A 62 2.28 10.90 2.47
N ASN A 63 2.83 11.94 1.86
CA ASN A 63 3.93 12.71 2.45
C ASN A 63 3.48 13.57 3.64
N ALA A 64 2.17 13.81 3.80
CA ALA A 64 1.62 14.52 4.95
C ALA A 64 1.60 13.63 6.19
N ASP A 65 1.49 12.32 6.02
CA ASP A 65 1.42 11.31 7.08
C ASP A 65 2.80 10.73 7.41
N SER A 66 3.85 11.57 7.42
CA SER A 66 5.21 11.17 7.82
C SER A 66 5.29 10.67 9.28
N GLU A 67 4.34 11.08 10.13
CA GLU A 67 4.14 10.54 11.49
C GLU A 67 3.53 9.13 11.49
N GLY A 68 2.92 8.69 10.39
CA GLY A 68 2.34 7.37 10.21
C GLY A 68 3.37 6.26 9.98
N VAL A 69 4.68 6.57 9.98
CA VAL A 69 5.76 5.59 9.87
C VAL A 69 5.97 4.91 11.21
N THR A 70 5.44 3.70 11.34
CA THR A 70 5.57 2.89 12.55
C THR A 70 6.56 1.76 12.33
N GLU A 71 7.47 1.55 13.29
CA GLU A 71 8.45 0.47 13.27
C GLU A 71 7.95 -0.76 14.04
N PHE A 72 8.23 -1.95 13.50
CA PHE A 72 7.79 -3.22 14.08
C PHE A 72 8.97 -4.16 14.28
N ARG A 73 8.88 -5.00 15.33
CA ARG A 73 9.86 -6.07 15.63
C ARG A 73 9.60 -7.37 14.87
N VAL A 74 8.61 -7.38 13.98
CA VAL A 74 8.27 -8.52 13.10
C VAL A 74 8.59 -8.17 11.65
N PRO A 75 9.00 -9.14 10.82
CA PRO A 75 9.18 -8.91 9.39
C PRO A 75 7.84 -8.64 8.71
N CYS A 76 7.88 -8.09 7.50
CA CYS A 76 6.71 -7.98 6.66
C CYS A 76 6.16 -9.36 6.28
N PRO A 77 4.85 -9.47 6.05
CA PRO A 77 4.26 -10.67 5.48
C PRO A 77 4.83 -10.96 4.08
N GLU A 78 4.58 -12.18 3.60
CA GLU A 78 4.92 -12.57 2.23
C GLU A 78 4.13 -11.75 1.20
N ILE A 79 4.77 -11.49 0.06
CA ILE A 79 4.16 -10.75 -1.04
C ILE A 79 3.01 -11.57 -1.64
N VAL A 80 1.88 -10.89 -1.84
CA VAL A 80 0.76 -11.45 -2.61
C VAL A 80 1.04 -11.23 -4.10
N HIS A 81 1.04 -12.32 -4.86
CA HIS A 81 1.25 -12.27 -6.30
C HIS A 81 -0.08 -12.18 -7.06
N TYR A 82 -0.24 -11.10 -7.82
CA TYR A 82 -1.34 -10.88 -8.74
C TYR A 82 -0.94 -11.29 -10.17
N PRO A 83 -1.89 -11.82 -10.97
CA PRO A 83 -1.68 -12.10 -12.38
C PRO A 83 -1.31 -10.82 -13.16
N LEU A 84 -0.41 -10.96 -14.14
CA LEU A 84 0.05 -9.83 -14.97
C LEU A 84 -1.10 -9.16 -15.73
N GLU A 85 -2.12 -9.92 -16.12
CA GLU A 85 -3.30 -9.37 -16.81
C GLU A 85 -4.05 -8.37 -15.93
N LYS A 86 -4.13 -8.62 -14.61
CA LYS A 86 -4.74 -7.66 -13.68
C LYS A 86 -3.89 -6.40 -13.57
N LEU A 87 -2.57 -6.55 -13.41
CA LEU A 87 -1.65 -5.41 -13.27
C LEU A 87 -1.63 -4.51 -14.50
N LYS A 88 -1.77 -5.07 -15.72
CA LYS A 88 -1.85 -4.31 -16.98
C LYS A 88 -3.05 -3.38 -17.08
N THR A 89 -4.10 -3.62 -16.29
CA THR A 89 -5.28 -2.74 -16.28
C THR A 89 -5.13 -1.58 -15.31
N CYS A 90 -4.04 -1.51 -14.54
CA CYS A 90 -3.83 -0.46 -13.56
C CYS A 90 -3.59 0.89 -14.22
N PRO A 91 -4.14 1.99 -13.68
CA PRO A 91 -3.81 3.32 -14.17
C PRO A 91 -2.32 3.57 -13.99
N GLU A 92 -1.67 4.14 -15.01
CA GLU A 92 -0.29 4.56 -14.90
C GLU A 92 -0.22 5.84 -14.03
N SER A 93 0.72 5.87 -13.09
CA SER A 93 1.09 7.11 -12.40
C SER A 93 1.73 8.04 -13.43
N MET A 94 1.14 9.22 -13.64
CA MET A 94 1.71 10.27 -14.51
C MET A 94 3.07 10.75 -14.03
#